data_AF-A0A957L7Y9-F1
#
_entry.id   AF-A0A957L7Y9-F1
#
_cell.length_a   1.000
_cell.length_b   1.000
_cell.length_c   1.000
_cell.angle_alpha   90.00
_cell.angle_beta   90.00
_cell.angle_gamma   90.00
#
_symmetry.space_group_name_H-M   'P 1'
#
loop_
_entity.id
_entity.type
_entity.pdbx_description
1 polymer ?
#
loop_
_entity_poly.entity_id
_entity_poly.type
_entity_poly.pdbx_seq_one_letter_code
_entity_poly.pdbx_strand_id
1 'polypeptide(L)'
;MSRQIFRQRSLLTLPQIAILLIIIAGLAIAIDLNRRAQAGQLVGVGETALQQELSLEQTRQVEMQATLVYVESDDYVASYARNEGGYVLPGEKRVVPLTLDAAPEPTPVPIPSPDPALDARPWQAWWQLLTDAPLPTR
;
A
#
# COMPACT_ATOMS: atom_id res chain seq x y z
N MET A 1 17.48 -86.94 24.75
CA MET A 1 16.84 -86.09 23.72
C MET A 1 15.37 -85.92 24.08
N SER A 2 14.92 -84.72 24.42
CA SER A 2 13.50 -84.33 24.35
C SER A 2 13.39 -82.81 24.48
N ARG A 3 13.22 -82.13 23.34
CA ARG A 3 12.97 -80.68 23.27
C ARG A 3 11.53 -80.43 23.70
N GLN A 4 11.33 -79.83 24.87
CA GLN A 4 10.01 -79.35 25.27
C GLN A 4 9.71 -78.06 24.50
N ILE A 5 8.76 -78.18 23.59
CA ILE A 5 8.30 -77.13 22.67
C ILE A 5 7.54 -76.08 23.50
N PHE A 6 8.01 -74.83 23.46
CA PHE A 6 7.33 -73.67 24.01
C PHE A 6 5.88 -73.63 23.51
N ARG A 7 4.91 -73.88 24.40
CA ARG A 7 3.50 -73.60 24.13
C ARG A 7 3.31 -72.09 24.19
N GLN A 8 3.34 -71.44 23.02
CA GLN A 8 2.85 -70.07 22.86
C GLN A 8 1.37 -70.05 23.22
N ARG A 9 1.05 -69.63 24.44
CA ARG A 9 -0.32 -69.22 24.79
C ARG A 9 -0.60 -67.96 23.97
N SER A 10 -1.47 -68.05 22.98
CA SER A 10 -1.93 -66.85 22.27
C SER A 10 -2.55 -65.90 23.31
N LEU A 11 -1.92 -64.76 23.54
CA LEU A 11 -2.34 -63.76 24.52
C LEU A 11 -3.62 -63.02 24.11
N LEU A 12 -4.10 -63.27 22.88
CA LEU A 12 -5.28 -62.67 22.28
C LEU A 12 -6.29 -63.75 21.92
N THR A 13 -7.52 -63.57 22.42
CA THR A 13 -8.67 -64.43 22.08
C THR A 13 -9.25 -64.01 20.72
N LEU A 14 -9.83 -64.96 19.97
CA LEU A 14 -10.52 -64.68 18.70
C LEU A 14 -11.49 -63.48 18.73
N PRO A 15 -12.35 -63.30 19.75
CA PRO A 15 -13.21 -62.12 19.82
C PRO A 15 -12.44 -60.80 20.00
N GLN A 16 -11.32 -60.80 20.72
CA GLN A 16 -10.46 -59.61 20.83
C GLN A 16 -9.84 -59.22 19.49
N ILE A 17 -9.45 -60.21 18.67
CA ILE A 17 -8.92 -59.96 17.33
C ILE A 17 -10.00 -59.35 16.43
N ALA A 18 -11.23 -59.87 16.49
CA ALA A 18 -12.36 -59.32 15.72
C ALA A 18 -12.67 -57.87 16.11
N ILE A 19 -12.72 -57.56 17.41
CA ILE A 19 -12.94 -56.19 17.90
C ILE A 19 -11.82 -55.26 17.44
N LEU A 20 -10.55 -55.70 17.54
CA LEU A 20 -9.41 -54.91 17.09
C LEU A 20 -9.48 -54.61 15.59
N LEU A 21 -9.85 -55.60 14.76
CA LEU A 21 -10.04 -55.40 13.32
C LEU A 21 -11.16 -54.39 13.02
N ILE A 22 -12.27 -54.44 13.75
CA ILE A 22 -13.37 -53.46 13.61
C ILE A 22 -12.88 -52.05 13.96
N ILE A 23 -12.13 -51.90 15.06
CA ILE A 23 -11.57 -50.60 15.47
C ILE A 23 -10.62 -50.07 14.41
N ILE A 24 -9.72 -50.91 13.89
CA ILE A 24 -8.76 -50.53 12.84
C ILE A 24 -9.51 -50.12 11.57
N ALA A 25 -10.50 -50.89 11.14
CA ALA A 25 -11.32 -50.57 9.97
C ALA A 25 -12.07 -49.25 10.15
N GLY A 26 -12.69 -49.04 11.32
CA GLY A 26 -13.37 -47.78 11.65
C GLY A 26 -12.42 -46.58 11.63
N LEU A 27 -11.22 -46.74 12.20
CA LEU A 27 -10.20 -45.69 12.21
C LEU A 27 -9.71 -45.38 10.79
N ALA A 28 -9.50 -46.39 9.95
CA ALA A 28 -9.09 -46.20 8.56
C ALA A 28 -10.15 -45.41 7.76
N ILE A 29 -11.43 -45.74 7.93
CA ILE A 29 -12.54 -45.03 7.29
C ILE A 29 -12.62 -43.58 7.79
N ALA A 30 -12.50 -43.36 9.11
CA ALA A 30 -12.54 -42.02 9.68
C ALA A 30 -11.41 -41.12 9.15
N ILE A 31 -10.20 -41.67 8.99
CA ILE A 31 -9.06 -40.94 8.41
C ILE A 31 -9.32 -40.60 6.94
N ASP A 32 -9.83 -41.55 6.14
CA ASP A 32 -10.13 -41.31 4.73
C ASP A 32 -11.19 -40.23 4.53
N LEU A 33 -12.28 -40.29 5.30
CA LEU A 33 -13.34 -39.29 5.27
C LEU A 33 -12.85 -37.90 5.67
N ASN A 34 -12.02 -37.80 6.71
CA ASN A 34 -11.44 -36.52 7.13
C ASN A 34 -10.53 -35.93 6.04
N ARG A 35 -9.68 -36.75 5.41
CA ARG A 35 -8.82 -36.30 4.29
C ARG A 35 -9.64 -35.79 3.11
N ARG A 36 -10.71 -36.49 2.74
CA ARG A 36 -11.62 -36.07 1.67
C ARG A 36 -12.35 -34.78 2.00
N ALA A 37 -12.83 -34.63 3.23
CA ALA A 37 -13.50 -33.42 3.70
C ALA A 37 -12.56 -32.20 3.64
N GLN A 38 -11.32 -32.35 4.10
CA GLN A 38 -10.31 -31.28 4.02
C GLN A 38 -9.98 -30.90 2.57
N ALA A 39 -9.80 -31.88 1.69
CA ALA A 39 -9.57 -31.62 0.26
C ALA A 39 -10.75 -30.89 -0.37
N GLY A 40 -11.99 -31.30 -0.08
CA GLY A 40 -13.20 -30.64 -0.57
C GLY A 40 -13.33 -29.20 -0.06
N GLN A 41 -12.98 -28.94 1.20
CA GLN A 41 -13.01 -27.59 1.76
C GLN A 41 -11.98 -26.67 1.10
N LEU A 42 -10.75 -27.14 0.85
CA LEU A 42 -9.71 -26.37 0.16
C LEU A 42 -10.13 -26.03 -1.28
N VAL A 43 -10.74 -26.98 -2.00
CA VAL A 43 -11.27 -26.75 -3.34
C VAL A 43 -12.41 -25.74 -3.32
N GLY A 44 -13.35 -25.84 -2.37
CA GLY A 44 -14.45 -24.88 -2.26
C GLY A 44 -14.00 -23.45 -1.93
N VAL A 45 -12.98 -23.29 -1.07
CA VAL A 45 -12.38 -21.96 -0.80
C VAL A 45 -11.69 -21.42 -2.05
N GLY A 46 -10.95 -22.26 -2.79
CA GLY A 46 -10.32 -21.85 -4.04
C GLY A 46 -11.33 -21.42 -5.11
N GLU A 47 -12.43 -22.16 -5.26
CA GLU A 47 -13.51 -21.83 -6.20
C GLU A 47 -14.18 -20.50 -5.86
N THR A 48 -14.53 -20.29 -4.59
CA THR A 48 -15.18 -19.05 -4.15
C THR A 48 -14.28 -17.83 -4.32
N ALA A 49 -12.98 -17.94 -4.02
CA ALA A 49 -12.01 -16.87 -4.26
C ALA A 49 -11.89 -16.55 -5.76
N LEU A 50 -11.82 -17.57 -6.61
CA LEU A 50 -11.72 -17.39 -8.06
C LEU A 50 -12.99 -16.76 -8.66
N GLN A 51 -14.17 -17.14 -8.17
CA GLN A 51 -15.44 -16.54 -8.58
C GLN A 51 -15.51 -15.05 -8.19
N GLN A 52 -15.00 -14.69 -7.02
CA GLN A 52 -14.92 -13.29 -6.59
C GLN A 52 -13.99 -12.49 -7.51
N GLU A 53 -12.79 -12.99 -7.78
CA GLU A 53 -11.84 -12.34 -8.69
C GLU A 53 -12.44 -12.16 -10.09
N LEU A 54 -13.08 -13.20 -10.62
CA LEU A 54 -13.75 -13.13 -11.92
C LEU A 54 -14.85 -12.06 -11.95
N SER A 55 -15.65 -11.95 -10.89
CA SER A 55 -16.71 -10.93 -10.81
C SER A 55 -16.15 -9.50 -10.79
N LEU A 56 -15.02 -9.29 -10.12
CA LEU A 56 -14.34 -7.99 -10.06
C LEU A 56 -13.78 -7.61 -11.43
N GLU A 57 -13.12 -8.54 -12.12
CA GLU A 57 -12.57 -8.28 -13.45
C GLU A 57 -13.66 -8.09 -14.51
N GLN A 58 -14.78 -8.81 -14.42
CA GLN A 58 -15.94 -8.56 -15.29
C GLN A 58 -16.52 -7.17 -15.08
N THR A 59 -16.63 -6.71 -13.83
CA THR A 59 -17.09 -5.36 -13.51
C THR A 59 -16.15 -4.31 -14.09
N ARG A 60 -14.84 -4.49 -13.89
CA ARG A 60 -13.81 -3.62 -14.45
C ARG A 60 -13.87 -3.58 -15.98
N GLN A 61 -14.07 -4.72 -16.63
CA GLN A 61 -14.18 -4.79 -18.09
C GLN A 61 -15.35 -3.96 -18.60
N VAL A 62 -16.52 -4.04 -17.95
CA VAL A 62 -17.70 -3.26 -18.33
C VAL A 62 -17.44 -1.76 -18.15
N GLU A 63 -16.81 -1.36 -17.05
CA GLU A 63 -16.45 0.04 -16.79
C GLU A 63 -15.46 0.58 -17.84
N MET A 64 -14.42 -0.18 -18.17
CA MET A 64 -13.47 0.18 -19.21
C MET A 64 -14.13 0.29 -20.58
N GLN A 65 -15.04 -0.63 -20.91
CA GLN A 65 -15.79 -0.58 -22.17
C GLN A 65 -16.69 0.65 -22.25
N ALA A 66 -17.37 1.02 -21.16
CA ALA A 66 -18.19 2.23 -21.11
C ALA A 66 -17.33 3.49 -21.27
N THR A 67 -16.15 3.51 -20.65
CA THR A 67 -15.19 4.62 -20.79
C THR A 67 -14.69 4.75 -22.22
N LEU A 68 -14.36 3.64 -22.89
CA LEU A 68 -13.97 3.64 -24.30
C LEU A 68 -15.07 4.21 -25.18
N VAL A 69 -16.31 3.75 -25.01
CA VAL A 69 -17.46 4.26 -25.77
C VAL A 69 -17.64 5.76 -25.59
N TYR A 70 -17.48 6.27 -24.36
CA TYR A 70 -17.56 7.70 -24.10
C TYR A 70 -16.41 8.46 -24.77
N VAL A 71 -15.16 8.02 -24.62
CA VAL A 71 -13.99 8.69 -25.20
C VAL A 71 -14.02 8.71 -26.73
N GLU A 72 -14.61 7.68 -27.36
CA GLU A 72 -14.81 7.63 -28.81
C GLU A 72 -15.98 8.48 -29.32
N SER A 73 -16.80 9.05 -28.42
CA SER A 73 -17.98 9.82 -28.79
C SER A 73 -17.67 11.28 -29.18
N ASP A 74 -18.52 11.86 -30.02
CA ASP A 74 -18.47 13.29 -30.38
C ASP A 74 -18.66 14.20 -29.16
N ASP A 75 -19.41 13.76 -28.15
CA ASP A 75 -19.61 14.49 -26.90
C ASP A 75 -18.28 14.66 -26.15
N TYR A 76 -17.45 13.62 -26.13
CA TYR A 76 -16.11 13.71 -25.55
C TYR A 76 -15.24 14.70 -26.34
N VAL A 77 -15.25 14.64 -27.67
CA VAL A 77 -14.52 15.59 -28.54
C VAL A 77 -14.95 17.03 -28.26
N ALA A 78 -16.25 17.30 -28.15
CA ALA A 78 -16.78 18.62 -27.84
C ALA A 78 -16.38 19.09 -26.44
N SER A 79 -16.41 18.20 -25.45
CA SER A 79 -15.99 18.51 -24.07
C SER A 79 -14.50 18.84 -24.00
N TYR A 80 -13.65 18.04 -24.64
CA TYR A 80 -12.22 18.24 -24.73
C TYR A 80 -11.91 19.56 -25.43
N ALA A 81 -12.56 19.83 -26.57
CA ALA A 81 -12.35 21.05 -27.32
C ALA A 81 -12.64 22.31 -26.50
N ARG A 82 -13.71 22.31 -25.69
CA ARG A 82 -14.07 23.45 -24.83
C ARG A 82 -13.18 23.58 -23.60
N ASN A 83 -12.93 22.48 -22.90
CA ASN A 83 -12.30 22.50 -21.58
C ASN A 83 -10.76 22.52 -21.66
N GLU A 84 -10.20 21.70 -22.55
CA GLU A 84 -8.75 21.52 -22.69
C GLU A 84 -8.20 22.27 -23.92
N GLY A 85 -8.92 22.20 -25.04
CA GLY A 85 -8.52 22.83 -26.30
C GLY A 85 -8.72 24.35 -26.35
N GLY A 86 -9.52 24.91 -25.43
CA GLY A 86 -9.86 26.33 -25.40
C GLY A 86 -10.62 26.83 -26.63
N TYR A 87 -11.25 25.92 -27.39
CA TYR A 87 -12.10 26.24 -28.52
C TYR A 87 -13.47 26.74 -28.05
N VAL A 88 -14.05 27.65 -28.83
CA VAL A 88 -15.38 28.23 -28.58
C VAL A 88 -16.22 28.13 -29.85
N LEU A 89 -17.54 28.05 -29.72
CA LEU A 89 -18.43 28.06 -30.87
C LEU A 89 -18.45 29.45 -31.55
N PRO A 90 -18.85 29.52 -32.83
CA PRO A 90 -19.09 30.80 -33.50
C PRO A 90 -20.07 31.67 -32.70
N GLY A 91 -19.63 32.89 -32.35
CA GLY A 91 -20.42 33.86 -31.58
C GLY A 91 -20.19 33.83 -30.06
N GLU A 92 -19.54 32.79 -29.51
CA GLU A 92 -19.11 32.75 -28.12
C GLU A 92 -17.85 33.62 -27.92
N LYS A 93 -17.67 34.17 -26.71
CA LYS A 93 -16.49 34.96 -26.32
C LYS A 93 -15.78 34.30 -25.15
N ARG A 94 -14.50 33.94 -25.33
CA ARG A 94 -13.64 33.45 -24.25
C ARG A 94 -13.20 34.61 -23.37
N VAL A 95 -13.55 34.57 -22.09
CA VAL A 95 -13.13 35.57 -21.09
C VAL A 95 -11.98 34.99 -20.29
N VAL A 96 -10.81 35.64 -20.33
CA VAL A 96 -9.66 35.31 -19.50
C VAL A 96 -9.52 36.41 -18.45
N PRO A 97 -9.73 36.13 -17.16
CA PRO A 97 -9.49 37.11 -16.11
C PRO A 97 -8.02 37.49 -16.10
N LEU A 98 -7.72 38.77 -16.28
CA LEU A 98 -6.39 39.32 -16.04
C LEU A 98 -6.31 39.67 -14.55
N THR A 99 -5.44 38.99 -13.82
CA THR A 99 -5.06 39.44 -12.48
C THR A 99 -4.18 40.66 -12.67
N LEU A 100 -4.68 41.84 -12.31
CA LEU A 100 -3.85 43.03 -12.23
C LEU A 100 -2.98 42.86 -10.98
N ASP A 101 -1.69 42.61 -11.18
CA ASP A 101 -0.73 42.65 -10.08
C ASP A 101 -0.82 44.04 -9.44
N ALA A 102 -1.04 44.07 -8.11
CA ALA A 102 -1.00 45.30 -7.36
C ALA A 102 0.37 45.96 -7.55
N ALA A 103 0.40 47.29 -7.65
CA ALA A 103 1.65 48.02 -7.73
C ALA A 103 2.56 47.58 -6.56
N PRO A 104 3.84 47.23 -6.82
CA PRO A 104 4.73 46.75 -5.78
C PRO A 104 4.83 47.80 -4.67
N GLU A 105 4.59 47.37 -3.43
CA GLU A 105 4.78 48.25 -2.28
C GLU A 105 6.24 48.73 -2.21
N PRO A 106 6.49 49.99 -1.79
CA PRO A 106 7.83 50.50 -1.67
C PRO A 106 8.64 49.65 -0.69
N THR A 107 9.82 49.20 -1.13
CA THR A 107 10.74 48.43 -0.28
C THR A 107 11.14 49.29 0.93
N PRO A 108 10.94 48.81 2.18
CA PRO A 108 11.34 49.57 3.36
C PRO A 108 12.85 49.79 3.35
N VAL A 109 13.25 51.04 3.61
CA VAL A 109 14.66 51.41 3.72
C VAL A 109 15.24 50.77 5.00
N PRO A 110 16.36 50.02 4.91
CA PRO A 110 16.98 49.44 6.10
C PRO A 110 17.46 50.54 7.04
N ILE A 111 17.11 50.40 8.32
CA ILE A 111 17.62 51.26 9.39
C ILE A 111 19.13 50.98 9.52
N PRO A 112 20.01 52.00 9.54
CA PRO A 112 21.44 51.78 9.70
C PRO A 112 21.71 51.09 11.05
N SER A 113 22.49 50.01 11.01
CA SER A 113 22.99 49.36 12.23
C SER A 113 23.90 50.35 12.96
N PRO A 114 23.78 50.49 14.30
CA PRO A 114 24.71 51.29 15.09
C PRO A 114 26.15 50.82 14.86
N ASP A 115 27.08 51.76 14.72
CA ASP A 115 28.51 51.47 14.56
C ASP A 115 29.09 50.99 15.90
N PRO A 116 29.55 49.74 16.02
CA PRO A 116 30.12 49.22 17.26
C PRO A 116 31.40 49.96 17.69
N ALA A 117 32.04 50.72 16.80
CA ALA A 117 33.19 51.55 17.14
C ALA A 117 32.84 52.71 18.07
N LEU A 118 31.57 53.14 18.12
CA LEU A 118 31.12 54.21 19.02
C LEU A 118 31.15 53.78 20.49
N ASP A 119 30.97 52.49 20.76
CA ASP A 119 30.94 51.92 22.12
C ASP A 119 32.25 51.18 22.50
N ALA A 120 33.21 51.11 21.58
CA ALA A 120 34.47 50.39 21.78
C ALA A 120 35.48 51.20 22.60
N ARG A 121 36.14 50.56 23.58
CA ARG A 121 37.27 51.15 24.28
C ARG A 121 38.53 51.05 23.41
N PRO A 122 39.45 52.04 23.42
CA PRO A 122 40.61 52.07 22.53
C PRO A 122 41.45 50.77 22.56
N TRP A 123 41.65 50.17 23.73
CA TRP A 123 42.42 48.93 23.85
C TRP A 123 41.78 47.72 23.13
N GLN A 124 40.45 47.72 22.97
CA GLN A 124 39.73 46.65 22.28
C GLN A 124 39.98 46.71 20.77
N ALA A 125 40.06 47.92 20.21
CA ALA A 125 40.44 48.13 18.81
C ALA A 125 41.89 47.69 18.55
N TRP A 126 42.82 48.04 19.46
CA TRP A 126 44.21 47.58 19.37
C TRP A 126 44.32 46.06 19.45
N TRP A 127 43.56 45.43 20.36
CA TRP A 127 43.55 43.99 20.51
C TRP A 127 43.11 43.29 19.21
N GLN A 128 42.00 43.74 18.61
CA GLN A 128 41.52 43.18 17.35
C GLN A 128 42.54 43.37 16.22
N LEU A 129 43.16 44.55 16.11
CA LEU A 129 44.15 44.84 15.07
C LEU A 129 45.43 43.99 15.20
N LEU A 130 45.86 43.69 16.43
CA LEU A 130 47.09 42.95 16.69
C LEU A 130 46.90 41.44 16.66
N THR A 131 45.70 40.94 16.95
CA THR A 131 45.48 39.50 17.21
C THR A 131 44.46 38.84 16.31
N ASP A 132 43.57 39.61 15.66
CA ASP A 132 42.41 39.10 14.89
C ASP A 132 41.53 38.10 15.68
N ALA A 133 41.67 38.09 17.01
CA ALA A 133 41.01 37.18 17.93
C ALA A 133 39.85 37.88 18.64
N PRO A 134 38.81 37.13 19.07
CA PRO A 134 37.73 37.70 19.86
C PRO A 134 38.24 38.32 21.16
N LEU A 135 37.55 39.35 21.64
CA LEU A 135 37.93 40.03 22.88
C LEU A 135 37.93 39.05 24.05
N PRO A 136 38.97 39.05 24.90
CA PRO A 136 39.04 38.16 26.05
C PRO A 136 37.88 38.49 27.02
N THR A 137 37.02 37.50 27.27
CA THR A 137 35.98 37.58 28.30
C THR A 137 36.62 37.36 29.66
N ARG A 138 36.20 38.14 30.67
CA ARG A 138 36.65 37.97 32.06
C ARG A 138 35.77 36.95 32.78
#